data_AF-E6L0A2-F1
#
_entry.id   AF-E6L0A2-F1
#
_cell.length_a   1.000
_cell.length_b   1.000
_cell.length_c   1.000
_cell.angle_alpha   90.00
_cell.angle_beta   90.00
_cell.angle_gamma   90.00
#
_symmetry.space_group_name_H-M   'P 1'
#
loop_
_entity.id
_entity.type
_entity.pdbx_description
1 polymer ?
#
loop_
_entity_poly.entity_id
_entity_poly.type
_entity_poly.pdbx_seq_one_letter_code
_entity_poly.pdbx_strand_id
1 'polypeptide(L)'
;MSKLAFIFRHAPYGTANTREGLDALLAATAFCAEEDIAVFFLDDGVLNLQKQQQAEVVLQKDTASALKLLDLYDIEQRYVCADSLQQFQLTSSDFVLDCDVLPRQQLLQILQQSEKILTF
;
A
#
# COMPACT_ATOMS: atom_id res chain seq x y z
N MET A 1 -10.93 1.81 13.87
CA MET A 1 -11.74 2.49 12.84
C MET A 1 -10.83 3.55 12.26
N SER A 2 -10.35 3.38 11.03
CA SER A 2 -9.39 4.30 10.42
C SER A 2 -10.08 5.60 9.99
N LYS A 3 -9.47 6.76 10.18
CA LYS A 3 -9.96 8.01 9.59
C LYS A 3 -9.53 8.17 8.13
N LEU A 4 -8.30 7.78 7.82
CA LEU A 4 -7.71 7.92 6.49
C LEU A 4 -7.39 6.55 5.90
N ALA A 5 -7.96 6.24 4.74
CA ALA A 5 -7.56 5.11 3.92
C ALA A 5 -6.74 5.58 2.72
N PHE A 6 -5.55 5.02 2.57
CA PHE A 6 -4.69 5.19 1.40
C PHE A 6 -4.79 3.95 0.53
N ILE A 7 -5.22 4.11 -0.71
CA ILE A 7 -5.38 3.02 -1.66
C ILE A 7 -4.36 3.16 -2.77
N PHE A 8 -3.47 2.18 -2.91
CA PHE A 8 -2.58 2.03 -4.05
C PHE A 8 -3.21 1.04 -5.05
N ARG A 9 -3.50 1.52 -6.27
CA ARG A 9 -4.13 0.72 -7.34
C ARG A 9 -3.29 0.55 -8.59
N HIS A 10 -2.15 1.24 -8.67
CA HIS A 10 -1.29 1.27 -9.84
C HIS A 10 0.04 0.56 -9.60
N ALA A 11 0.60 -0.04 -10.65
CA ALA A 11 1.93 -0.65 -10.62
C ALA A 11 3.03 0.38 -10.30
N PRO A 12 4.15 -0.04 -9.67
CA PRO A 12 5.26 0.87 -9.41
C PRO A 12 5.95 1.31 -10.72
N TYR A 13 6.63 2.46 -10.67
CA TYR A 13 7.53 3.00 -11.69
C TYR A 13 6.91 3.43 -13.04
N GLY A 14 5.70 3.00 -13.38
CA GLY A 14 5.00 3.43 -14.61
C GLY A 14 4.50 4.88 -14.54
N THR A 15 4.15 5.35 -13.34
CA THR A 15 3.77 6.74 -13.04
C THR A 15 4.35 7.16 -11.69
N ALA A 16 4.20 8.44 -11.34
CA ALA A 16 4.61 8.94 -10.03
C ALA A 16 3.64 8.58 -8.89
N ASN A 17 2.51 7.92 -9.18
CA ASN A 17 1.42 7.74 -8.23
C ASN A 17 1.85 7.04 -6.93
N THR A 18 2.56 5.90 -7.00
CA THR A 18 3.02 5.19 -5.80
C THR A 18 3.91 6.09 -4.94
N ARG A 19 4.85 6.80 -5.57
CA ARG A 19 5.76 7.70 -4.86
C ARG A 19 5.00 8.82 -4.17
N GLU A 20 4.12 9.50 -4.90
CA GLU A 20 3.35 10.64 -4.37
C GLU A 20 2.32 10.21 -3.32
N GLY A 21 1.73 9.03 -3.48
CA GLY A 21 0.85 8.43 -2.48
C GLY A 21 1.58 8.06 -1.20
N LEU A 22 2.81 7.56 -1.30
CA LEU A 22 3.65 7.30 -0.14
C LEU A 22 4.07 8.61 0.55
N ASP A 23 4.48 9.62 -0.21
CA ASP A 23 4.81 10.94 0.35
C ASP A 23 3.60 11.55 1.09
N ALA A 24 2.39 11.44 0.52
CA ALA A 24 1.16 11.90 1.15
C ALA A 24 0.81 11.10 2.42
N LEU A 25 1.00 9.78 2.40
CA LEU A 25 0.80 8.90 3.55
C LEU A 25 1.75 9.26 4.69
N LEU A 26 3.04 9.41 4.39
CA LEU A 26 4.05 9.77 5.39
C LEU A 26 3.84 11.20 5.91
N ALA A 27 3.33 12.12 5.08
CA ALA A 27 2.94 13.44 5.57
C ALA A 27 1.73 13.39 6.51
N ALA A 28 0.78 12.48 6.27
CA ALA A 28 -0.40 12.33 7.11
C ALA A 28 -0.08 11.85 8.53
N THR A 29 1.00 11.09 8.73
CA THR A 29 1.43 10.64 10.08
C THR A 29 1.83 11.80 10.99
N ALA A 30 2.12 12.99 10.44
CA ALA A 30 2.36 14.19 11.24
C ALA A 30 1.08 14.77 11.89
N PHE A 31 -0.10 14.34 11.42
CA PHE A 31 -1.40 14.92 11.83
C PHE A 31 -2.42 13.88 12.29
N CYS A 32 -2.17 12.59 12.07
CA CYS A 32 -3.06 11.49 12.42
C CYS A 32 -2.26 10.43 13.19
N ALA A 33 -2.91 9.83 14.18
CA ALA A 33 -2.34 8.69 14.88
C ALA A 33 -2.24 7.48 13.94
N GLU A 34 -1.28 6.60 14.18
CA GLU A 34 -1.01 5.41 13.39
C GLU A 34 -2.25 4.49 13.24
N GLU A 35 -3.07 4.35 14.29
CA GLU A 35 -4.31 3.57 14.28
C GLU A 35 -5.46 4.24 13.49
N ASP A 36 -5.32 5.51 13.12
CA ASP A 36 -6.26 6.22 12.27
C ASP A 36 -5.94 6.07 10.77
N ILE A 37 -4.79 5.48 10.42
CA ILE A 37 -4.33 5.31 9.04
C ILE A 37 -4.42 3.83 8.64
N ALA A 38 -5.07 3.57 7.50
CA ALA A 38 -5.11 2.25 6.88
C ALA A 38 -4.61 2.31 5.43
N VAL A 39 -3.85 1.30 5.02
CA VAL A 39 -3.18 1.22 3.72
C VAL A 39 -3.65 0.00 2.97
N PHE A 40 -4.02 0.19 1.70
CA PHE A 40 -4.63 -0.85 0.88
C PHE A 40 -3.90 -0.99 -0.44
N PHE A 41 -3.60 -2.23 -0.83
CA PHE A 41 -3.05 -2.57 -2.14
C PHE A 41 -4.05 -3.43 -2.92
N LEU A 42 -4.56 -2.90 -4.04
CA LEU A 42 -5.52 -3.61 -4.91
C LEU A 42 -5.14 -3.46 -6.38
N ASP A 43 -5.72 -4.31 -7.22
CA ASP A 43 -5.49 -4.32 -8.67
C ASP A 43 -3.98 -4.40 -8.97
N ASP A 44 -3.42 -3.54 -9.81
CA ASP A 44 -1.98 -3.52 -10.10
C ASP A 44 -1.15 -3.01 -8.92
N GLY A 45 -1.80 -2.40 -7.93
CA GLY A 45 -1.18 -1.88 -6.72
C GLY A 45 -0.47 -2.95 -5.89
N VAL A 46 -0.85 -4.22 -6.01
CA VAL A 46 -0.18 -5.34 -5.33
C VAL A 46 1.27 -5.52 -5.79
N LEU A 47 1.61 -5.05 -7.00
CA LEU A 47 2.96 -5.12 -7.55
C LEU A 47 3.95 -4.22 -6.79
N ASN A 48 3.47 -3.18 -6.10
CA ASN A 48 4.33 -2.33 -5.27
C ASN A 48 4.99 -3.10 -4.13
N LEU A 49 4.38 -4.20 -3.68
CA LEU A 49 4.84 -5.00 -2.56
C LEU A 49 5.99 -5.95 -2.91
N GLN A 50 6.32 -6.20 -4.18
CA GLN A 50 7.32 -7.21 -4.52
C GLN A 50 8.71 -6.90 -3.92
N LYS A 51 9.38 -7.90 -3.35
CA LYS A 51 10.78 -7.82 -2.93
C LYS A 51 11.71 -7.67 -4.14
N GLN A 52 12.93 -7.20 -3.89
CA GLN A 52 14.05 -7.20 -4.85
C GLN A 52 13.78 -6.40 -6.14
N GLN A 53 12.94 -5.35 -6.07
CA GLN A 53 12.78 -4.40 -7.18
C GLN A 53 14.08 -3.62 -7.42
N GLN A 54 14.43 -3.41 -8.70
CA GLN A 54 15.63 -2.67 -9.13
C GLN A 54 15.22 -1.37 -9.85
N ALA A 55 14.78 -0.39 -9.07
CA ALA A 55 14.25 0.88 -9.59
C ALA A 55 15.29 1.67 -10.42
N GLU A 56 16.57 1.51 -10.09
CA GLU A 56 17.69 2.17 -10.75
C GLU A 56 17.85 1.78 -12.22
N VAL A 57 17.44 0.56 -12.60
CA VAL A 57 17.49 0.08 -13.99
C VAL A 57 16.60 0.92 -14.91
N VAL A 58 15.54 1.52 -14.34
CA VAL A 58 14.61 2.42 -15.03
C VAL A 58 14.75 3.89 -14.59
N LEU A 59 15.85 4.24 -13.92
CA LEU A 59 16.15 5.59 -13.42
C LEU A 59 15.09 6.16 -12.45
N GLN A 60 14.43 5.30 -11.70
CA GLN A 60 13.41 5.67 -10.70
C GLN A 60 13.95 5.55 -9.26
N LYS A 61 13.25 6.20 -8.32
CA LYS A 61 13.49 6.01 -6.89
C LYS A 61 12.93 4.67 -6.44
N ASP A 62 13.61 4.02 -5.50
CA ASP A 62 13.16 2.78 -4.87
C ASP A 62 12.00 3.03 -3.91
N THR A 63 10.77 2.86 -4.40
CA THR A 63 9.54 2.99 -3.62
C THR A 63 9.28 1.77 -2.74
N ALA A 64 9.81 0.60 -3.08
CA ALA A 64 9.61 -0.62 -2.30
C ALA A 64 10.36 -0.55 -0.96
N SER A 65 11.58 -0.01 -0.95
CA SER A 65 12.29 0.28 0.30
C SER A 65 11.57 1.34 1.14
N ALA A 66 10.98 2.35 0.50
CA ALA A 66 10.26 3.41 1.20
C ALA A 66 8.96 2.90 1.86
N LEU A 67 8.31 1.86 1.30
CA LEU A 67 7.16 1.20 1.94
C LEU A 67 7.48 0.59 3.31
N LYS A 68 8.75 0.19 3.55
CA LYS A 68 9.18 -0.30 4.88
C LYS A 68 9.16 0.77 5.96
N LEU A 69 9.07 2.05 5.59
CA LEU A 69 8.91 3.12 6.57
C LEU A 69 7.60 2.97 7.34
N LEU A 70 6.58 2.29 6.79
CA LEU A 70 5.33 2.03 7.51
C LEU A 70 5.59 1.27 8.83
N ASP A 71 6.59 0.38 8.89
CA ASP A 71 6.99 -0.29 10.14
C ASP A 71 7.60 0.70 11.15
N LEU A 72 8.35 1.71 10.68
CA LEU A 72 8.98 2.72 11.54
C LEU A 72 7.96 3.71 12.12
N TYR A 73 6.86 3.93 11.42
CA TYR A 73 5.75 4.78 11.86
C TYR A 73 4.62 3.99 12.54
N ASP A 74 4.86 2.72 12.89
CA ASP A 74 3.90 1.84 13.56
C ASP A 74 2.53 1.72 12.83
N ILE A 75 2.51 1.88 11.50
CA ILE A 75 1.30 1.76 10.68
C ILE A 75 1.01 0.27 10.45
N GLU A 76 0.18 -0.31 11.31
CA GLU A 76 -0.11 -1.75 11.28
C GLU A 76 -1.24 -2.14 10.31
N GLN A 77 -2.24 -1.26 10.11
CA GLN A 77 -3.43 -1.53 9.29
C GLN A 77 -3.09 -1.53 7.79
N ARG A 78 -2.53 -2.64 7.32
CA ARG A 78 -2.03 -2.81 5.96
C ARG A 78 -2.71 -4.01 5.32
N TYR A 79 -3.41 -3.79 4.23
CA TYR A 79 -4.26 -4.79 3.62
C TYR A 79 -3.94 -4.97 2.14
N VAL A 80 -4.04 -6.20 1.65
CA VAL A 80 -3.80 -6.55 0.25
C VAL A 80 -4.92 -7.43 -0.31
N CYS A 81 -5.32 -7.16 -1.55
CA CYS A 81 -6.41 -7.86 -2.22
C CYS A 81 -5.97 -9.26 -2.70
N ALA A 82 -6.53 -10.30 -2.09
CA ALA A 82 -6.28 -11.69 -2.46
C ALA A 82 -6.59 -11.98 -3.94
N ASP A 83 -7.72 -11.44 -4.45
CA ASP A 83 -8.14 -11.61 -5.84
C ASP A 83 -7.12 -11.01 -6.82
N SER A 84 -6.53 -9.86 -6.46
CA SER A 84 -5.52 -9.19 -7.28
C SER A 84 -4.17 -9.92 -7.25
N LEU A 85 -3.79 -10.47 -6.10
CA LEU A 85 -2.59 -11.31 -6.00
C LEU A 85 -2.67 -12.54 -6.90
N GLN A 86 -3.85 -13.18 -6.98
CA GLN A 86 -4.07 -14.35 -7.82
C GLN A 86 -3.81 -14.05 -9.30
N GLN A 87 -4.20 -12.87 -9.78
CA GLN A 87 -3.97 -12.45 -11.17
C GLN A 87 -2.47 -12.42 -11.51
N PHE A 88 -1.64 -11.98 -10.57
CA PHE A 88 -0.18 -11.87 -10.74
C PHE A 88 0.60 -13.06 -10.19
N GLN A 89 -0.08 -14.10 -9.69
CA GLN A 89 0.51 -15.28 -9.05
C GLN A 89 1.48 -14.91 -7.90
N LEU A 90 1.11 -13.90 -7.12
CA LEU A 90 1.90 -13.45 -5.97
C LEU A 90 1.39 -14.04 -4.66
N THR A 91 2.31 -14.17 -3.72
CA THR A 91 2.06 -14.68 -2.38
C THR A 91 2.69 -13.76 -1.33
N SER A 92 2.32 -13.91 -0.06
CA SER A 92 2.87 -13.08 1.02
C SER A 92 4.38 -13.22 1.19
N SER A 93 4.98 -14.34 0.78
CA SER A 93 6.44 -14.49 0.80
C SER A 93 7.16 -13.54 -0.15
N ASP A 94 6.45 -13.00 -1.13
CA ASP A 94 6.97 -12.06 -2.12
C ASP A 94 6.96 -10.61 -1.61
N PHE A 95 6.38 -10.32 -0.43
CA PHE A 95 6.14 -8.95 0.01
C PHE A 95 7.28 -8.31 0.81
N VAL A 96 7.67 -7.10 0.42
CA VAL A 96 8.65 -6.25 1.10
C VAL A 96 8.18 -5.76 2.48
N LEU A 97 6.86 -5.84 2.73
CA LEU A 97 6.14 -5.36 3.90
C LEU A 97 5.06 -6.38 4.28
N ASP A 98 4.93 -6.72 5.56
CA ASP A 98 3.88 -7.61 6.03
C ASP A 98 2.50 -6.93 5.92
N CYS A 99 1.54 -7.63 5.32
CA CYS A 99 0.19 -7.14 5.06
C CYS A 99 -0.83 -8.26 5.24
N ASP A 100 -2.01 -7.91 5.73
CA ASP A 100 -3.15 -8.83 5.83
C ASP A 100 -3.76 -9.06 4.45
N VAL A 101 -3.71 -10.32 4.00
CA VAL A 101 -4.29 -10.75 2.72
C VAL A 101 -5.76 -11.05 2.90
N LEU A 102 -6.63 -10.22 2.30
CA LEU A 102 -8.07 -10.32 2.45
C LEU A 102 -8.79 -10.41 1.08
N PRO A 103 -9.92 -11.13 0.98
CA PRO A 103 -10.78 -11.06 -0.19
C PRO A 103 -11.26 -9.63 -0.45
N ARG A 104 -11.46 -9.27 -1.72
CA ARG A 104 -11.88 -7.92 -2.13
C ARG A 104 -13.11 -7.43 -1.37
N GLN A 105 -14.08 -8.31 -1.11
CA GLN A 105 -15.29 -7.95 -0.37
C GLN A 105 -15.00 -7.47 1.06
N GLN A 106 -14.05 -8.11 1.76
CA GLN A 106 -13.69 -7.71 3.13
C GLN A 106 -12.92 -6.39 3.13
N LEU A 107 -12.03 -6.16 2.16
CA LEU A 107 -11.36 -4.86 2.00
C LEU A 107 -12.38 -3.72 1.82
N LEU A 108 -13.40 -3.93 0.99
CA LEU A 108 -14.45 -2.94 0.77
C LEU A 108 -15.27 -2.67 2.04
N GLN A 109 -15.49 -3.68 2.88
CA GLN A 109 -16.16 -3.49 4.18
C GLN A 109 -15.32 -2.63 5.14
N ILE A 110 -14.00 -2.83 5.17
CA ILE A 110 -13.10 -2.01 5.98
C ILE A 110 -13.06 -0.57 5.42
N LEU A 111 -12.92 -0.40 4.11
CA LEU A 111 -12.91 0.91 3.45
C LEU A 111 -14.19 1.72 3.69
N GLN A 112 -15.35 1.07 3.80
CA GLN A 112 -16.62 1.73 4.13
C GLN A 112 -16.63 2.37 5.53
N GLN A 113 -15.73 1.94 6.42
CA GLN A 113 -15.60 2.50 7.76
C GLN A 113 -14.64 3.70 7.80
N SER A 114 -13.92 3.97 6.71
CA SER A 114 -12.99 5.08 6.63
C SER A 114 -13.71 6.41 6.37
N GLU A 115 -13.32 7.47 7.07
CA GLU A 115 -13.92 8.79 6.88
C GLU A 115 -13.50 9.45 5.57
N LYS A 116 -12.25 9.23 5.14
CA LYS A 116 -11.68 9.72 3.90
C LYS A 116 -10.89 8.63 3.19
N ILE A 117 -10.94 8.66 1.87
CA ILE A 117 -10.23 7.74 1.00
C ILE A 117 -9.39 8.57 0.03
N LEU A 118 -8.08 8.30 0.00
CA LEU A 118 -7.15 8.84 -0.98
C LEU A 118 -6.69 7.68 -1.88
N THR A 119 -6.85 7.82 -3.18
CA THR A 119 -6.51 6.78 -4.16
C THR A 119 -5.35 7.26 -5.04
N PHE A 120 -4.35 6.39 -5.17
CA PHE A 120 -3.13 6.60 -5.92
C PHE A 120 -2.91 5.43 -6.89
#